data_AF-A0A1V9G1P2-F1
#
_entry.id   AF-A0A1V9G1P2-F1
#
_cell.length_a   1.000
_cell.length_b   1.000
_cell.length_c   1.000
_cell.angle_alpha   90.00
_cell.angle_beta   90.00
_cell.angle_gamma   90.00
#
_symmetry.space_group_name_H-M   'P 1'
#
loop_
_entity.id
_entity.type
_entity.pdbx_description
1 polymer ?
#
loop_
_entity_poly.entity_id
_entity_poly.type
_entity_poly.pdbx_seq_one_letter_code
_entity_poly.pdbx_strand_id
1 'polypeptide(L)'
;MSKIIATNEFTSFIDAARKYCSFVETYEAETPRTFILLSQNHLLSLYNLGNCMILMEEKSDKKFDVKLDELEFQKSLHFIADRLWDYRYYWYVFDPTAKKKDTDIVYGDLYEDLGAIYKYLKQSLLLYGLKSSDAKQNAVWDFKWNFDTHWSGHCANAICAIHYFLQKGR
;
A
#
# COMPACT_ATOMS: atom_id res chain seq x y z
N MET A 1 2.11 -24.34 -12.04
CA MET A 1 2.68 -23.25 -11.23
C MET A 1 2.45 -21.97 -12.01
N SER A 2 1.93 -20.90 -11.40
CA SER A 2 1.67 -19.62 -12.08
C SER A 2 2.95 -19.11 -12.75
N LYS A 3 2.88 -18.77 -14.04
CA LYS A 3 4.04 -18.29 -14.83
C LYS A 3 4.46 -16.89 -14.36
N ILE A 4 3.56 -16.13 -13.74
CA ILE A 4 3.83 -14.78 -13.21
C ILE A 4 4.67 -14.84 -11.93
N ILE A 5 4.40 -15.80 -11.04
CA ILE A 5 5.13 -15.89 -9.76
C ILE A 5 6.63 -16.09 -9.97
N ALA A 6 7.03 -16.65 -11.11
CA ALA A 6 8.44 -16.86 -11.46
C ALA A 6 9.13 -15.61 -12.01
N THR A 7 8.43 -14.50 -12.24
CA THR A 7 9.06 -13.28 -12.75
C THR A 7 9.80 -12.55 -11.62
N ASN A 8 10.90 -11.89 -11.99
CA ASN A 8 11.70 -11.12 -11.04
C ASN A 8 10.93 -9.91 -10.51
N GLU A 9 10.10 -9.30 -11.36
CA GLU A 9 9.28 -8.13 -11.04
C GLU A 9 8.26 -8.49 -9.95
N PHE A 10 7.55 -9.60 -10.11
CA PHE A 10 6.53 -10.01 -9.14
C PHE A 10 7.16 -10.46 -7.83
N THR A 11 8.27 -11.22 -7.88
CA THR A 11 9.00 -11.62 -6.67
C THR A 11 9.50 -10.39 -5.90
N SER A 12 10.07 -9.40 -6.61
CA SER A 12 10.53 -8.15 -6.00
C SER A 12 9.38 -7.36 -5.37
N PHE A 13 8.22 -7.30 -6.04
CA PHE A 13 7.03 -6.66 -5.49
C PHE A 13 6.54 -7.35 -4.21
N ILE A 14 6.47 -8.68 -4.19
CA ILE A 14 6.08 -9.45 -2.99
C ILE A 14 7.03 -9.15 -1.83
N ASP A 15 8.33 -9.09 -2.08
CA ASP A 15 9.31 -8.78 -1.03
C ASP A 15 9.18 -7.34 -0.53
N ALA A 16 8.89 -6.37 -1.41
CA ALA A 16 8.58 -5.00 -1.01
C ALA A 16 7.30 -4.92 -0.17
N ALA A 17 6.25 -5.66 -0.55
CA ALA A 17 5.00 -5.76 0.19
C ALA A 17 5.22 -6.32 1.60
N ARG A 18 5.99 -7.41 1.72
CA ARG A 18 6.37 -8.00 3.01
C ARG A 18 7.13 -7.00 3.89
N LYS A 19 8.10 -6.29 3.31
CA LYS A 19 8.88 -5.28 4.03
C LYS A 19 8.00 -4.15 4.54
N TYR A 20 7.07 -3.65 3.73
CA TYR A 20 6.12 -2.63 4.16
C TYR A 20 5.17 -3.12 5.24
N CYS A 21 4.56 -4.30 5.09
CA CYS A 21 3.73 -4.89 6.14
C CYS A 21 4.50 -5.06 7.45
N SER A 22 5.74 -5.56 7.39
CA SER A 22 6.60 -5.69 8.58
C SER A 22 6.89 -4.33 9.23
N PHE A 23 7.15 -3.29 8.44
CA PHE A 23 7.39 -1.92 8.92
C PHE A 23 6.15 -1.30 9.61
N VAL A 24 4.96 -1.60 9.10
CA VAL A 24 3.69 -1.16 9.70
C VAL A 24 3.38 -1.95 10.98
N GLU A 25 3.61 -3.26 10.98
CA GLU A 25 3.32 -4.18 12.08
C GLU A 25 4.29 -4.07 13.25
N THR A 26 5.52 -3.60 13.00
CA THR A 26 6.57 -3.48 14.01
C THR A 26 6.61 -2.04 14.53
N TYR A 27 6.38 -1.89 15.84
CA TYR A 27 6.65 -0.62 16.50
C TYR A 27 8.15 -0.50 16.80
N GLU A 28 8.76 0.54 16.27
CA GLU A 28 10.11 0.96 16.60
C GLU A 28 10.05 2.35 17.27
N ALA A 29 11.06 2.67 18.08
CA ALA A 29 11.12 3.94 18.80
C ALA A 29 11.71 5.07 17.94
N GLU A 30 11.24 5.23 16.71
CA GLU A 30 11.64 6.32 15.82
C GLU A 30 10.88 7.63 16.06
N THR A 31 11.47 8.74 15.59
CA THR A 31 10.75 10.03 15.57
C THR A 31 9.67 10.03 14.49
N PRO A 32 8.58 10.83 14.63
CA PRO A 32 7.56 10.96 13.58
C PRO A 32 8.14 11.34 12.22
N ARG A 33 9.16 12.19 12.20
CA ARG A 33 9.86 12.60 10.97
C ARG A 33 10.59 11.42 10.30
N THR A 34 11.22 10.56 11.10
CA THR A 34 11.86 9.34 10.61
C THR A 34 10.82 8.36 10.07
N PHE A 35 9.70 8.19 10.78
CA PHE A 35 8.60 7.32 10.34
C PHE A 35 8.05 7.72 8.96
N ILE A 36 7.76 9.01 8.73
CA ILE A 36 7.27 9.45 7.42
C ILE A 36 8.33 9.31 6.31
N LEU A 37 9.62 9.52 6.62
CA LEU A 37 10.70 9.28 5.65
C LEU A 37 10.80 7.81 5.24
N LEU A 38 10.75 6.90 6.20
CA LEU A 38 10.75 5.45 5.93
C LEU A 38 9.49 5.04 5.18
N SER A 39 8.33 5.60 5.54
CA SER A 39 7.08 5.41 4.82
C SER A 39 7.23 5.80 3.35
N GLN A 40 7.77 6.99 3.05
CA GLN A 40 8.02 7.43 1.68
C GLN A 40 8.93 6.47 0.90
N ASN A 41 9.98 5.92 1.52
CA ASN A 41 10.87 4.94 0.87
C ASN A 41 10.13 3.65 0.50
N HIS A 42 9.32 3.12 1.42
CA HIS A 42 8.50 1.94 1.14
C HIS A 42 7.46 2.21 0.03
N LEU A 43 6.77 3.35 0.12
CA LEU A 43 5.76 3.74 -0.87
C LEU A 43 6.37 3.91 -2.27
N LEU A 44 7.51 4.57 -2.40
CA LEU A 44 8.23 4.72 -3.67
C LEU A 44 8.63 3.35 -4.26
N SER A 45 9.14 2.45 -3.42
CA SER A 45 9.50 1.09 -3.85
C SER A 45 8.29 0.30 -4.33
N LEU A 46 7.19 0.32 -3.56
CA LEU A 46 5.94 -0.36 -3.90
C LEU A 46 5.32 0.19 -5.18
N TYR A 47 5.26 1.52 -5.32
CA TYR A 47 4.67 2.17 -6.49
C TYR A 47 5.44 1.86 -7.76
N ASN A 48 6.78 1.95 -7.70
CA ASN A 48 7.64 1.62 -8.83
C ASN A 48 7.47 0.15 -9.26
N LEU A 49 7.52 -0.78 -8.30
CA LEU A 49 7.37 -2.21 -8.59
C LEU A 49 5.95 -2.56 -9.07
N GLY A 50 4.92 -1.89 -8.53
CA GLY A 50 3.53 -2.07 -8.96
C GLY A 50 3.27 -1.68 -10.41
N ASN A 51 3.94 -0.63 -10.88
CA ASN A 51 3.93 -0.22 -12.30
C ASN A 51 4.63 -1.25 -13.20
N CYS A 52 5.64 -1.95 -12.71
CA CYS A 52 6.35 -3.00 -13.46
C CYS A 52 5.60 -4.34 -13.49
N MET A 53 4.54 -4.53 -12.69
CA MET A 53 3.76 -5.77 -12.71
C MET A 53 2.94 -5.86 -14.00
N ILE A 54 3.09 -6.97 -14.72
CA ILE A 54 2.29 -7.32 -15.89
C ILE A 54 1.30 -8.41 -15.49
N LEU A 55 0.00 -8.12 -15.59
CA LEU A 55 -1.04 -9.12 -15.37
C LEU A 55 -1.13 -10.04 -16.60
N MET A 56 -0.73 -11.30 -16.44
CA MET A 56 -0.74 -12.31 -17.52
C MET A 56 -1.71 -13.47 -17.27
N GLU A 57 -2.39 -13.48 -16.10
CA GLU A 57 -3.22 -14.59 -15.65
C GLU A 57 -4.57 -14.04 -15.22
N GLU A 58 -5.63 -14.76 -15.61
CA GLU A 58 -6.97 -14.52 -15.12
C GLU A 58 -7.08 -14.98 -13.66
N LYS A 59 -8.05 -14.43 -12.94
CA LYS A 59 -8.37 -14.90 -11.60
C LYS A 59 -8.96 -16.31 -11.68
N SER A 60 -8.54 -17.22 -10.80
CA SER A 60 -9.15 -18.54 -10.67
C SER A 60 -10.57 -18.41 -10.10
N ASP A 61 -11.50 -19.22 -10.62
CA ASP A 61 -12.88 -19.29 -10.14
C ASP A 61 -13.02 -19.83 -8.71
N LYS A 62 -11.97 -20.47 -8.18
CA LYS A 62 -11.98 -20.97 -6.81
C LYS A 62 -11.98 -19.82 -5.83
N LYS A 63 -12.96 -19.85 -4.92
CA LYS A 63 -13.10 -18.88 -3.84
C LYS A 63 -12.28 -19.31 -2.63
N PHE A 64 -11.59 -18.35 -2.03
CA PHE A 64 -10.87 -18.50 -0.79
C PHE A 64 -11.40 -17.45 0.18
N ASP A 65 -11.79 -17.87 1.39
CA ASP A 65 -12.16 -16.95 2.45
C ASP A 65 -10.92 -16.64 3.28
N VAL A 66 -10.14 -15.66 2.82
CA VAL A 66 -8.97 -15.14 3.53
C VAL A 66 -9.23 -13.68 3.83
N LYS A 67 -9.18 -13.35 5.12
CA LYS A 67 -9.33 -11.98 5.60
C LYS A 67 -8.26 -11.69 6.63
N LEU A 68 -7.76 -10.46 6.60
CA LEU A 68 -6.94 -9.93 7.68
C LEU A 68 -7.81 -9.89 8.94
N ASP A 69 -7.27 -10.39 10.04
CA ASP A 69 -7.93 -10.31 11.34
C ASP A 69 -8.14 -8.85 11.74
N GLU A 70 -9.34 -8.53 12.23
CA GLU A 70 -9.70 -7.15 12.53
C GLU A 70 -8.90 -6.61 13.71
N LEU A 71 -8.59 -7.43 14.72
CA LEU A 71 -7.81 -7.00 15.87
C LEU A 71 -6.35 -6.73 15.46
N GLU A 72 -5.76 -7.59 14.62
CA GLU A 72 -4.43 -7.36 14.03
C GLU A 72 -4.39 -6.09 13.17
N PHE A 73 -5.45 -5.85 12.39
CA PHE A 73 -5.57 -4.64 11.57
C PHE A 73 -5.64 -3.38 12.44
N GLN A 74 -6.52 -3.36 13.44
CA GLN A 74 -6.67 -2.21 14.36
C GLN A 74 -5.39 -1.93 15.14
N LYS A 75 -4.67 -2.98 15.57
CA LYS A 75 -3.36 -2.82 16.22
C LYS A 75 -2.35 -2.14 15.30
N SER A 76 -2.31 -2.53 14.02
CA SER A 76 -1.42 -1.95 13.03
C SER A 76 -1.77 -0.49 12.73
N LEU A 77 -3.06 -0.16 12.66
CA LEU A 77 -3.54 1.20 12.52
C LEU A 77 -3.14 2.07 13.72
N HIS A 78 -3.27 1.56 14.94
CA HIS A 78 -2.82 2.28 16.13
C HIS A 78 -1.33 2.62 16.07
N PHE A 79 -0.48 1.68 15.64
CA PHE A 79 0.94 1.94 15.45
C PHE A 79 1.24 3.00 14.38
N ILE A 80 0.42 3.10 13.34
CA ILE A 80 0.53 4.20 12.36
C ILE A 80 0.15 5.52 13.03
N ALA A 81 -1.00 5.56 13.71
CA ALA A 81 -1.52 6.78 14.33
C ALA A 81 -0.52 7.37 15.35
N ASP A 82 0.05 6.53 16.21
CA ASP A 82 1.01 6.95 17.25
C ASP A 82 2.30 7.52 16.66
N ARG A 83 2.68 7.11 15.44
CA ARG A 83 3.92 7.53 14.78
C ARG A 83 3.75 8.73 13.85
N LEU A 84 2.53 9.07 13.42
CA LEU A 84 2.29 10.19 12.49
C LEU A 84 2.33 11.56 13.16
N TRP A 85 1.80 11.68 14.38
CA TRP A 85 1.70 12.95 15.12
C TRP A 85 1.14 14.09 14.22
N ASP A 86 1.88 15.20 14.05
CA ASP A 86 1.49 16.37 13.25
C ASP A 86 1.56 16.14 11.73
N TYR A 87 2.15 15.03 11.28
CA TYR A 87 2.32 14.69 9.86
C TYR A 87 1.15 13.87 9.30
N ARG A 88 -0.07 14.17 9.74
CA ARG A 88 -1.25 13.35 9.41
C ARG A 88 -2.08 13.92 8.27
N TYR A 89 -2.48 15.17 8.39
CA TYR A 89 -3.51 15.75 7.53
C TYR A 89 -2.93 16.67 6.48
N TYR A 90 -3.43 16.55 5.25
CA TYR A 90 -2.96 17.34 4.12
C TYR A 90 -4.10 17.70 3.17
N TRP A 91 -3.90 18.75 2.37
CA TRP A 91 -4.83 19.11 1.29
C TRP A 91 -4.26 18.64 -0.04
N TYR A 92 -5.11 18.13 -0.92
CA TYR A 92 -4.73 17.77 -2.28
C TYR A 92 -5.86 18.05 -3.27
N VAL A 93 -5.52 18.08 -4.55
CA VAL A 93 -6.49 18.17 -5.64
C VAL A 93 -6.89 16.74 -6.01
N PHE A 94 -8.18 16.40 -5.91
CA PHE A 94 -8.64 15.02 -6.08
C PHE A 94 -8.29 14.43 -7.45
N ASP A 95 -8.60 15.18 -8.52
CA ASP A 95 -8.19 14.88 -9.89
C ASP A 95 -7.44 16.08 -10.49
N PRO A 96 -6.09 16.06 -10.48
CA PRO A 96 -5.30 17.15 -11.05
C PRO A 96 -5.37 17.22 -12.58
N THR A 97 -6.05 16.28 -13.23
CA THR A 97 -6.24 16.24 -14.69
C THR A 97 -7.63 16.69 -15.13
N ALA A 98 -8.53 16.97 -14.19
CA ALA A 98 -9.89 17.38 -14.47
C ALA A 98 -9.94 18.69 -15.26
N LYS A 99 -10.77 18.70 -16.31
CA LYS A 99 -10.88 19.84 -17.25
C LYS A 99 -11.79 20.96 -16.74
N LYS A 100 -12.57 20.72 -15.68
CA LYS A 100 -13.44 21.73 -15.07
C LYS A 100 -12.63 22.52 -14.03
N LYS A 101 -12.83 23.84 -13.99
CA LYS A 101 -12.11 24.76 -13.08
C LYS A 101 -12.41 24.49 -11.60
N ASP A 102 -13.54 23.87 -11.29
CA ASP A 102 -13.90 23.44 -9.94
C ASP A 102 -13.36 22.02 -9.71
N THR A 103 -12.05 21.92 -9.51
CA THR A 103 -11.45 20.70 -8.99
C THR A 103 -11.59 20.72 -7.48
N ASP A 104 -12.22 19.68 -6.92
CA ASP A 104 -12.42 19.57 -5.48
C ASP A 104 -11.05 19.46 -4.79
N ILE A 105 -10.67 20.54 -4.09
CA ILE A 105 -9.62 20.48 -3.08
C ILE A 105 -10.20 19.67 -1.93
N VAL A 106 -9.58 18.52 -1.68
CA VAL A 106 -10.05 17.53 -0.72
C VAL A 106 -9.05 17.40 0.41
N TYR A 107 -9.60 17.04 1.57
CA TYR A 107 -8.84 16.79 2.77
C TYR A 107 -8.40 15.32 2.80
N GLY A 108 -7.09 15.09 2.84
CA GLY A 108 -6.48 13.77 2.93
C GLY A 108 -5.98 13.45 4.34
N ASP A 109 -5.96 12.16 4.66
CA ASP A 109 -5.45 11.62 5.92
C ASP A 109 -4.39 10.55 5.65
N LEU A 110 -3.13 10.85 5.96
CA LEU A 110 -2.00 9.95 5.76
C LEU A 110 -2.15 8.65 6.57
N TYR A 111 -2.87 8.69 7.70
CA TYR A 111 -3.22 7.49 8.46
C TYR A 111 -4.10 6.55 7.62
N GLU A 112 -5.12 7.09 6.94
CA GLU A 112 -6.02 6.31 6.09
C GLU A 112 -5.28 5.79 4.87
N ASP A 113 -4.43 6.61 4.24
CA ASP A 113 -3.64 6.19 3.08
C ASP A 113 -2.71 5.01 3.41
N LEU A 114 -1.89 5.15 4.47
CA LEU A 114 -0.95 4.11 4.88
C LEU A 114 -1.68 2.83 5.33
N GLY A 115 -2.79 3.00 6.07
CA GLY A 115 -3.64 1.91 6.54
C GLY A 115 -4.33 1.15 5.40
N ALA A 116 -4.84 1.85 4.39
CA ALA A 116 -5.46 1.26 3.21
C ALA A 116 -4.46 0.44 2.41
N ILE A 117 -3.27 1.00 2.13
CA ILE A 117 -2.18 0.28 1.44
C ILE A 117 -1.81 -0.99 2.21
N TYR A 118 -1.65 -0.89 3.54
CA TYR A 118 -1.33 -2.03 4.40
C TYR A 118 -2.39 -3.13 4.31
N LYS A 119 -3.67 -2.77 4.43
CA LYS A 119 -4.80 -3.71 4.37
C LYS A 119 -4.78 -4.54 3.09
N TYR A 120 -4.69 -3.90 1.94
CA TYR A 120 -4.72 -4.60 0.64
C TYR A 120 -3.49 -5.50 0.46
N LEU A 121 -2.29 -5.01 0.80
CA LEU A 121 -1.06 -5.80 0.69
C LEU A 121 -1.08 -7.01 1.63
N LYS A 122 -1.48 -6.82 2.89
CA LYS A 122 -1.52 -7.89 3.88
C LYS A 122 -2.54 -8.97 3.53
N GLN A 123 -3.74 -8.58 3.09
CA GLN A 123 -4.76 -9.54 2.65
C GLN A 123 -4.28 -10.39 1.46
N SER A 124 -3.69 -9.77 0.44
CA SER A 124 -3.11 -10.49 -0.70
C SER A 124 -1.93 -11.37 -0.30
N LEU A 125 -1.09 -10.96 0.66
CA LEU A 125 0.00 -11.77 1.21
C LEU A 125 -0.52 -12.99 1.99
N LEU A 126 -1.60 -12.86 2.76
CA LEU A 126 -2.24 -13.98 3.46
C LEU A 126 -2.76 -15.00 2.45
N LEU A 127 -3.41 -14.55 1.37
CA LEU A 127 -3.89 -15.42 0.31
C LEU A 127 -2.73 -16.11 -0.43
N TYR A 128 -1.66 -15.37 -0.71
CA TYR A 128 -0.43 -15.90 -1.33
C TYR A 128 0.27 -16.95 -0.47
N GLY A 129 0.16 -16.83 0.85
CA GLY A 129 0.73 -17.77 1.83
C GLY A 129 0.08 -19.15 1.83
N LEU A 130 -1.10 -19.31 1.24
CA LEU A 130 -1.77 -20.61 1.13
C LEU A 130 -0.99 -21.56 0.21
N LYS A 131 -1.05 -22.87 0.50
CA LYS A 131 -0.37 -23.91 -0.30
C LYS A 131 -1.01 -24.14 -1.67
N SER A 132 -2.23 -23.67 -1.90
CA SER A 132 -3.00 -23.87 -3.13
C SER A 132 -2.45 -23.03 -4.30
N SER A 133 -2.29 -23.62 -5.48
CA SER A 133 -1.89 -22.90 -6.70
C SER A 133 -2.94 -21.86 -7.12
N ASP A 134 -4.22 -22.20 -6.97
CA ASP A 134 -5.34 -21.28 -7.26
C ASP A 134 -5.34 -20.09 -6.31
N ALA A 135 -5.00 -20.29 -5.03
CA ALA A 135 -4.89 -19.20 -4.07
C ALA A 135 -3.75 -18.25 -4.46
N LYS A 136 -2.59 -18.79 -4.85
CA LYS A 136 -1.46 -17.99 -5.31
C LYS A 136 -1.77 -17.21 -6.59
N GLN A 137 -2.47 -17.83 -7.54
CA GLN A 137 -2.95 -17.16 -8.76
C GLN A 137 -3.90 -16.01 -8.42
N ASN A 138 -4.86 -16.24 -7.52
CA ASN A 138 -5.77 -15.20 -7.06
C ASN A 138 -5.05 -14.08 -6.32
N ALA A 139 -4.04 -14.40 -5.51
CA ALA A 139 -3.23 -13.38 -4.84
C ALA A 139 -2.46 -12.51 -5.83
N VAL A 140 -1.84 -13.10 -6.86
CA VAL A 140 -1.14 -12.37 -7.93
C VAL A 140 -2.09 -11.40 -8.61
N TRP A 141 -3.28 -11.89 -8.97
CA TRP A 141 -4.32 -11.05 -9.55
C TRP A 141 -4.73 -9.92 -8.60
N ASP A 142 -4.96 -10.23 -7.33
CA ASP A 142 -5.38 -9.27 -6.31
C ASP A 142 -4.32 -8.18 -6.08
N PHE A 143 -3.03 -8.51 -6.05
CA PHE A 143 -1.97 -7.51 -5.91
C PHE A 143 -2.02 -6.47 -7.03
N LYS A 144 -2.13 -6.91 -8.28
CA LYS A 144 -2.17 -6.02 -9.43
C LYS A 144 -3.48 -5.24 -9.50
N TRP A 145 -4.61 -5.92 -9.37
CA TRP A 145 -5.91 -5.27 -9.37
C TRP A 145 -6.04 -4.20 -8.28
N ASN A 146 -5.65 -4.53 -7.04
CA ASN A 146 -5.74 -3.59 -5.92
C ASN A 146 -4.79 -2.40 -6.11
N PHE A 147 -3.61 -2.61 -6.69
CA PHE A 147 -2.74 -1.50 -7.06
C PHE A 147 -3.43 -0.56 -8.06
N ASP A 148 -3.92 -1.09 -9.17
CA ASP A 148 -4.49 -0.29 -10.27
C ASP A 148 -5.78 0.44 -9.87
N THR A 149 -6.59 -0.15 -8.99
CA THR A 149 -7.96 0.33 -8.73
C THR A 149 -8.20 0.89 -7.34
N HIS A 150 -7.35 0.56 -6.35
CA HIS A 150 -7.62 0.91 -4.96
C HIS A 150 -6.54 1.79 -4.34
N TRP A 151 -5.27 1.34 -4.30
CA TRP A 151 -4.29 1.98 -3.41
C TRP A 151 -3.17 2.76 -4.10
N SER A 152 -2.99 2.67 -5.43
CA SER A 152 -1.98 3.47 -6.13
C SER A 152 -2.22 4.98 -6.01
N GLY A 153 -3.50 5.42 -6.03
CA GLY A 153 -3.88 6.81 -5.81
C GLY A 153 -3.51 7.30 -4.40
N HIS A 154 -3.90 6.54 -3.37
CA HIS A 154 -3.49 6.79 -1.98
C HIS A 154 -1.96 6.90 -1.86
N CYS A 155 -1.23 5.98 -2.49
CA CYS A 155 0.24 5.98 -2.48
C CYS A 155 0.83 7.25 -3.11
N ALA A 156 0.33 7.69 -4.27
CA ALA A 156 0.82 8.89 -4.94
C ALA A 156 0.55 10.16 -4.11
N ASN A 157 -0.66 10.28 -3.55
CA ASN A 157 -1.03 11.40 -2.68
C ASN A 157 -0.18 11.43 -1.40
N ALA A 158 -0.01 10.28 -0.75
CA ALA A 158 0.83 10.13 0.43
C ALA A 158 2.29 10.51 0.16
N ILE A 159 2.89 10.04 -0.94
CA ILE A 159 4.27 10.41 -1.33
C ILE A 159 4.40 11.93 -1.47
N CYS A 160 3.43 12.57 -2.12
CA CYS A 160 3.40 14.02 -2.31
C CYS A 160 3.28 14.76 -0.96
N ALA A 161 2.34 14.36 -0.11
CA ALA A 161 2.14 14.94 1.22
C ALA A 161 3.42 14.84 2.08
N ILE A 162 4.00 13.63 2.14
CA ILE A 162 5.23 13.38 2.91
C ILE A 162 6.39 14.24 2.38
N HIS A 163 6.52 14.42 1.07
CA HIS A 163 7.54 15.28 0.50
C HIS A 163 7.48 16.70 1.08
N TYR A 164 6.28 17.30 1.13
CA TYR A 164 6.11 18.63 1.71
C TYR A 164 6.29 18.66 3.23
N PHE A 165 5.84 17.63 3.95
CA PHE A 165 6.08 17.52 5.40
C PHE A 165 7.58 17.49 5.74
N LEU A 166 8.36 16.72 4.99
CA LEU A 166 9.81 16.61 5.19
C LEU A 166 10.58 17.89 4.85
N GLN A 167 10.04 18.73 3.96
CA GLN A 167 10.62 20.05 3.63
C GLN A 167 10.32 21.09 4.70
N LYS A 168 9.11 21.11 5.28
CA LYS A 168 8.73 22.08 6.32
C LYS A 168 9.56 21.97 7.60
N GLY A 169 10.14 20.80 7.85
CA GLY A 169 11.04 20.56 8.98
C GLY A 169 12.53 20.72 8.67
N ARG A 170 12.89 21.47 7.61
CA ARG A 170 14.28 21.90 7.32
C ARG A 170 14.52 23.32 7.78
#